data_AF-A0A7Y7WF50-F1
#
_entry.id   AF-A0A7Y7WF50-F1
#
_cell.length_a   1.000
_cell.length_b   1.000
_cell.length_c   1.000
_cell.angle_alpha   90.00
_cell.angle_beta   90.00
_cell.angle_gamma   90.00
#
_symmetry.space_group_name_H-M   'P 1'
#
loop_
_entity.id
_entity.type
_entity.pdbx_description
1 polymer ?
#
loop_
_entity_poly.entity_id
_entity_poly.type
_entity_poly.pdbx_seq_one_letter_code
_entity_poly.pdbx_strand_id
1 'polypeptide(L)' 'MSPSITTPSDSDLDDLRDVQNILVLLSLALAVIASPTTPIIVARVAAVVAQHTAMAWADLLEGMIESRGGEQ' A
#
# COMPACT_ATOMS: atom_id res chain seq x y z
N MET A 1 0.28 21.71 -32.77
CA MET A 1 0.91 21.16 -31.56
C MET A 1 0.16 19.90 -31.21
N SER A 2 0.71 18.73 -31.53
CA SER A 2 0.08 17.44 -31.21
C SER A 2 0.42 17.07 -29.77
N PRO A 3 -0.53 16.55 -28.97
CA PRO A 3 -0.23 16.11 -27.62
C PRO A 3 0.74 14.93 -27.69
N SER A 4 1.89 15.07 -27.03
CA SER A 4 2.81 13.94 -26.86
C SER A 4 2.12 12.92 -25.96
N ILE A 5 1.71 11.79 -26.54
CA ILE A 5 1.22 10.66 -25.78
C ILE A 5 2.45 10.09 -25.08
N THR A 6 2.59 10.37 -23.78
CA THR A 6 3.56 9.69 -22.93
C THR A 6 3.15 8.23 -22.86
N THR A 7 3.80 7.38 -23.66
CA THR A 7 3.70 5.93 -23.52
C THR A 7 4.28 5.56 -22.16
N PRO A 8 3.54 4.81 -21.31
CA PRO A 8 4.09 4.35 -20.04
C PRO A 8 5.37 3.58 -20.31
N SER A 9 6.43 3.92 -19.58
CA SER A 9 7.71 3.25 -19.70
C SER A 9 7.60 1.86 -19.08
N ASP A 10 8.43 0.90 -19.50
CA ASP A 10 8.41 -0.46 -18.92
C ASP A 10 8.59 -0.43 -17.38
N SER A 11 9.34 0.56 -16.85
CA SER A 11 9.46 0.79 -15.40
C SER A 11 8.14 1.16 -14.72
N ASP A 12 7.27 1.94 -15.38
CA ASP A 12 5.97 2.32 -14.80
C ASP A 12 5.04 1.10 -14.68
N LEU A 13 5.18 0.12 -15.59
CA LEU A 13 4.41 -1.12 -15.57
C LEU A 13 4.89 -2.09 -14.49
N ASP A 14 6.21 -2.16 -14.26
CA ASP A 14 6.79 -2.96 -13.17
C ASP A 14 6.38 -2.40 -11.80
N ASP A 15 6.43 -1.07 -11.61
CA ASP A 15 5.97 -0.42 -10.38
C ASP A 15 4.47 -0.70 -10.12
N LEU A 16 3.63 -0.63 -11.15
CA LEU A 16 2.20 -0.98 -11.04
C LEU A 16 1.98 -2.45 -10.65
N ARG A 17 2.82 -3.35 -11.16
CA ARG A 17 2.76 -4.78 -10.84
C ARG A 17 3.15 -5.05 -9.40
N ASP A 18 4.17 -4.36 -8.90
CA ASP A 18 4.59 -4.45 -7.50
C ASP A 18 3.50 -3.94 -6.57
N VAL A 19 2.88 -2.79 -6.89
CA VAL A 19 1.72 -2.28 -6.14
C VAL A 19 0.56 -3.28 -6.16
N GLN A 20 0.23 -3.86 -7.31
CA GLN A 20 -0.81 -4.89 -7.42
C GLN A 20 -0.50 -6.09 -6.52
N ASN A 21 0.74 -6.56 -6.51
CA ASN A 21 1.14 -7.71 -5.70
C ASN A 21 1.01 -7.40 -4.19
N ILE A 22 1.41 -6.20 -3.77
CA ILE A 22 1.22 -5.73 -2.39
C ILE A 22 -0.27 -5.69 -2.02
N LEU A 23 -1.13 -5.16 -2.90
CA LEU A 23 -2.58 -5.10 -2.67
C LEU A 23 -3.22 -6.49 -2.55
N VAL A 24 -2.76 -7.47 -3.33
CA VAL A 24 -3.20 -8.87 -3.23
C VAL A 24 -2.81 -9.47 -1.88
N LEU A 25 -1.56 -9.29 -1.44
CA LEU A 25 -1.08 -9.76 -0.15
C LEU A 25 -1.83 -9.10 1.01
N LEU A 26 -2.11 -7.81 0.90
CA LEU A 26 -2.91 -7.07 1.89
C LEU A 26 -4.33 -7.62 1.97
N SER A 27 -4.98 -7.84 0.83
CA SER A 27 -6.32 -8.44 0.75
C SER A 27 -6.38 -9.82 1.42
N LEU A 28 -5.36 -10.66 1.19
CA LEU A 28 -5.24 -11.97 1.84
C LEU A 28 -5.10 -11.82 3.37
N ALA A 29 -4.26 -10.90 3.84
CA ALA A 29 -4.09 -10.64 5.26
C ALA A 29 -5.40 -10.18 5.92
N LEU A 30 -6.16 -9.29 5.27
CA LEU A 30 -7.50 -8.88 5.71
C LEU A 30 -8.47 -10.06 5.78
N ALA A 31 -8.48 -10.93 4.77
CA ALA A 31 -9.32 -12.13 4.75
C ALA A 31 -8.99 -13.08 5.92
N VAL A 32 -7.70 -13.23 6.25
CA VAL A 32 -7.25 -14.03 7.41
C VAL A 32 -7.72 -13.40 8.73
N ILE A 33 -7.60 -12.08 8.88
CA ILE A 33 -8.05 -11.38 10.09
C ILE A 33 -9.57 -11.50 10.28
N ALA A 34 -10.33 -11.37 9.19
CA ALA A 34 -11.79 -11.44 9.20
C ALA A 34 -12.32 -12.89 9.26
N SER A 35 -11.46 -13.90 9.13
CA SER A 35 -11.89 -15.29 9.10
C SER A 35 -12.49 -15.71 10.46
N PRO A 36 -13.68 -16.34 10.48
CA PRO A 36 -14.32 -16.81 11.71
C PRO A 36 -13.55 -17.93 12.42
N THR A 37 -12.60 -18.57 11.72
CA THR A 37 -11.72 -19.59 12.30
C THR A 37 -10.47 -19.00 12.97
N THR A 38 -10.22 -17.69 12.80
CA THR A 38 -9.07 -17.02 13.41
C THR A 38 -9.36 -16.76 14.89
N PRO A 39 -8.54 -17.28 15.83
CA PRO A 39 -8.72 -17.03 17.25
C PRO A 39 -8.71 -15.52 17.53
N ILE A 40 -9.66 -15.04 18.35
CA ILE A 40 -9.87 -13.61 18.63
C ILE A 40 -8.58 -12.88 19.03
N ILE A 41 -7.72 -13.54 19.82
CA ILE A 41 -6.44 -12.96 20.25
C ILE A 41 -5.50 -12.74 19.06
N VAL A 42 -5.41 -13.70 18.14
CA VAL A 42 -4.58 -13.62 16.94
C VAL A 42 -5.10 -12.54 16.00
N ALA A 43 -6.42 -12.45 15.81
CA ALA A 43 -7.03 -11.40 15.02
C ALA A 43 -6.73 -10.00 15.58
N ARG A 44 -6.78 -9.82 16.90
CA ARG A 44 -6.44 -8.56 17.57
C ARG A 44 -4.97 -8.19 17.40
N VAL A 45 -4.06 -9.13 17.60
CA VAL A 45 -2.62 -8.89 17.41
C VAL A 45 -2.34 -8.53 15.95
N ALA A 46 -2.91 -9.25 15.00
CA ALA A 46 -2.76 -8.97 13.57
C ALA A 46 -3.31 -7.58 13.20
N ALA A 47 -4.47 -7.20 13.76
CA ALA A 47 -5.03 -5.87 13.57
C ALA A 47 -4.11 -4.76 14.14
N VAL A 48 -3.54 -4.95 15.33
CA VAL A 48 -2.61 -3.99 15.95
C VAL A 48 -1.33 -3.86 15.11
N VAL A 49 -0.76 -4.98 14.67
CA VAL A 49 0.42 -4.98 13.80
C VAL A 49 0.12 -4.28 12.47
N ALA A 50 -1.03 -4.55 11.86
CA ALA A 50 -1.47 -3.89 10.64
C ALA A 50 -1.64 -2.37 10.83
N GLN A 51 -2.21 -1.93 11.96
CA GLN A 51 -2.35 -0.51 12.31
C GLN A 51 -0.99 0.18 12.48
N HIS A 52 -0.07 -0.41 13.23
CA HIS A 52 1.28 0.13 13.38
C HIS A 52 2.02 0.23 12.06
N THR A 53 1.88 -0.80 11.22
CA THR A 53 2.45 -0.81 9.88
C THR A 53 1.84 0.32 9.04
N ALA A 54 0.51 0.45 9.01
CA ALA A 54 -0.15 1.53 8.29
C ALA A 54 0.29 2.94 8.75
N MET A 55 0.47 3.16 10.05
CA MET A 55 0.97 4.44 10.59
C MET A 55 2.41 4.72 10.13
N ALA A 56 3.30 3.73 10.18
CA ALA A 56 4.67 3.92 9.70
C ALA A 56 4.75 4.20 8.19
N TRP A 57 3.85 3.59 7.40
CA TRP A 57 3.74 3.89 5.97
C TRP A 57 3.20 5.31 5.73
N ALA A 58 2.23 5.77 6.53
CA ALA A 58 1.72 7.13 6.46
C ALA A 58 2.81 8.18 6.71
N ASP A 59 3.62 8.00 7.75
CA ASP A 59 4.73 8.91 8.06
C ASP A 59 5.78 8.95 6.94
N LEU A 60 6.10 7.80 6.34
CA LEU A 60 7.04 7.72 5.21
C LEU A 60 6.48 8.37 3.94
N LEU A 61 5.18 8.19 3.67
CA LEU A 61 4.49 8.82 2.55
C LEU A 61 4.42 10.33 2.70
N GLU A 62 4.12 10.83 3.91
CA GLU A 62 4.12 12.25 4.24
C GLU A 62 5.50 12.88 3.96
N GLY A 63 6.58 12.27 4.46
CA GLY A 63 7.94 12.75 4.18
C GLY A 63 8.32 12.71 2.69
N MET A 64 7.85 11.72 1.93
CA MET A 64 8.05 11.69 0.47
C MET A 64 7.28 12.80 -0.24
N ILE A 65 6.04 13.07 0.16
CA ILE A 65 5.20 14.13 -0.40
C ILE A 65 5.83 15.50 -0.15
N GLU A 66 6.24 15.77 1.10
CA GLU A 66 6.95 17.01 1.47
C GLU A 66 8.23 17.18 0.65
N SER A 67 9.03 16.12 0.51
CA SER A 67 10.29 16.16 -0.26
C SER A 67 10.11 16.41 -1.76
N ARG A 68 8.94 16.06 -2.31
CA ARG A 68 8.61 16.22 -3.74
C ARG A 68 7.82 17.49 -4.03
N GLY A 69 7.66 18.38 -3.05
CA GLY A 69 6.99 19.67 -3.22
C GLY A 69 5.48 19.60 -3.04
N GLY A 70 5.00 18.86 -2.04
CA GLY A 70 3.64 18.97 -1.54
C GLY A 70 3.34 20.42 -1.17
N GLU A 71 2.60 21.08 -2.06
CA GLU A 71 2.04 22.44 -2.05
C GLU A 71 2.62 23.45 -1.04
N GLN A 72 3.33 24.45 -1.59
CA GLN A 72 3.39 25.79 -1.01
C GLN A 72 2.41 26.70 -1.74
#